data_AF-A0A6M4P7F5-F1
#
_entry.id   AF-A0A6M4P7F5-F1
#
_cell.length_a   1.000
_cell.length_b   1.000
_cell.length_c   1.000
_cell.angle_alpha   90.00
_cell.angle_beta   90.00
_cell.angle_gamma   90.00
#
_symmetry.space_group_name_H-M   'P 1'
#
loop_
_entity.id
_entity.type
_entity.pdbx_description
1 polymer ?
#
loop_
_entity_poly.entity_id
_entity_poly.type
_entity_poly.pdbx_seq_one_letter_code
_entity_poly.pdbx_strand_id
1 'polypeptide(L)'
;MWVKITFGKTEGLMEILTNAPTVTIDGLELPIQNVGKDGKIYNCYVEPLEKIKREIDAMLSHHDKVFVLRFDIHVHTYSQTNAVISTFRKNYAARVKRYYKTKNVAYVWCREVEKKKKQHYHFAVIVDGNQTWVAGALLAMAAEVASVQDLSIGYCDSPSYLIRRADLAKGDYSTYNEAFHRLSYLAKERGKTIKAERAKSYHTSRIDPRLNENGKVFMAGDDYKKWVTDKAKNNKVRRIKSTANPLITAMTDDERQLPLFA
;
A
#
# COMPACT_ATOMS: atom_id res chain seq x y z
N MET A 1 1.69 -24.25 20.43
CA MET A 1 0.44 -23.60 19.97
C MET A 1 0.13 -24.18 18.60
N TRP A 2 -0.95 -24.95 18.46
CA TRP A 2 -1.28 -25.65 17.22
C TRP A 2 -2.07 -24.72 16.28
N VAL A 3 -1.59 -24.51 15.06
CA VAL A 3 -2.28 -23.72 14.02
C VAL A 3 -3.45 -24.55 13.48
N LYS A 4 -4.68 -24.04 13.60
CA LYS A 4 -5.87 -24.69 13.04
C LYS A 4 -6.19 -24.10 11.67
N ILE A 5 -5.57 -24.65 10.63
CA ILE A 5 -5.91 -24.33 9.24
C ILE A 5 -7.24 -25.03 8.93
N THR A 6 -8.26 -24.26 8.55
CA THR A 6 -9.59 -24.80 8.25
C THR A 6 -9.88 -24.55 6.77
N PHE A 7 -10.24 -25.61 6.04
CA PHE A 7 -10.54 -25.53 4.60
C PHE A 7 -12.05 -25.32 4.42
N GLY A 8 -12.44 -24.20 3.78
CA GLY A 8 -13.81 -23.99 3.32
C GLY A 8 -14.06 -24.75 2.00
N LYS A 9 -15.16 -25.50 1.89
CA LYS A 9 -15.57 -26.17 0.64
C LYS A 9 -16.51 -25.27 -0.16
N THR A 10 -16.01 -24.74 -1.27
CA THR A 10 -16.80 -24.30 -2.44
C THR A 10 -15.99 -24.65 -3.69
N GLU A 11 -16.65 -25.21 -4.70
CA GLU A 11 -16.00 -25.65 -5.94
C GLU A 11 -15.29 -24.48 -6.64
N GLY A 12 -13.97 -24.60 -6.80
CA GLY A 12 -13.10 -23.63 -7.47
C GLY A 12 -12.27 -22.78 -6.50
N LEU A 13 -11.01 -23.19 -6.27
CA LEU A 13 -9.99 -22.61 -5.37
C LEU A 13 -10.32 -22.74 -3.87
N MET A 14 -9.53 -23.54 -3.14
CA MET A 14 -9.61 -23.62 -1.68
C MET A 14 -9.24 -22.25 -1.08
N GLU A 15 -10.21 -21.54 -0.52
CA GLU A 15 -9.96 -20.32 0.24
C GLU A 15 -9.30 -20.68 1.59
N ILE A 16 -8.07 -20.21 1.79
CA ILE A 16 -7.33 -20.43 3.04
C ILE A 16 -7.83 -19.42 4.08
N LEU A 17 -8.32 -19.95 5.21
CA LEU A 17 -8.80 -19.18 6.35
C LEU A 17 -7.83 -19.30 7.54
N THR A 18 -7.68 -18.21 8.29
CA THR A 18 -6.99 -18.19 9.58
C THR A 18 -7.87 -17.52 10.65
N ASN A 19 -7.81 -18.05 11.88
CA ASN A 19 -8.38 -17.43 13.07
C ASN A 19 -7.28 -17.02 14.08
N ALA A 20 -6.00 -17.17 13.71
CA ALA A 20 -4.90 -16.74 14.55
C ALA A 20 -4.89 -15.21 14.69
N PRO A 21 -4.40 -14.66 15.81
CA PRO A 21 -4.26 -13.22 16.00
C PRO A 21 -3.16 -12.60 15.12
N THR A 22 -2.31 -13.44 14.50
CA THR A 22 -1.23 -13.03 13.61
C THR A 22 -1.19 -13.92 12.35
N VAL A 23 -0.55 -13.42 11.29
CA VAL A 23 -0.19 -14.18 10.08
C VAL A 23 1.27 -13.91 9.73
N THR A 24 2.00 -14.94 9.32
CA THR A 24 3.35 -14.78 8.79
C THR A 24 3.28 -14.65 7.27
N ILE A 25 3.74 -13.52 6.73
CA ILE A 25 3.78 -13.26 5.29
C ILE A 25 5.18 -12.73 4.96
N ASP A 26 5.87 -13.37 4.03
CA ASP A 26 7.26 -13.06 3.64
C ASP A 26 8.23 -13.02 4.83
N GLY A 27 8.05 -13.92 5.80
CA GLY A 27 8.89 -14.01 7.00
C GLY A 27 8.59 -12.94 8.08
N LEU A 28 7.64 -12.03 7.84
CA LEU A 28 7.20 -11.04 8.82
C LEU A 28 5.91 -11.50 9.51
N GLU A 29 5.91 -11.55 10.85
CA GLU A 29 4.71 -11.80 11.64
C GLU A 29 3.89 -10.52 11.77
N LEU A 30 2.64 -10.56 11.28
CA LEU A 30 1.77 -9.40 11.17
C LEU A 30 0.48 -9.60 11.98
N PRO A 31 0.05 -8.61 12.78
CA PRO A 31 -1.17 -8.70 13.58
C PRO A 31 -2.44 -8.59 12.73
N ILE A 32 -3.47 -9.35 13.09
CA ILE A 32 -4.77 -9.39 12.40
C ILE A 32 -5.87 -8.87 13.33
N GLN A 33 -6.68 -7.94 12.83
CA GLN A 33 -7.89 -7.45 13.50
C GLN A 33 -9.05 -8.42 13.27
N ASN A 34 -8.99 -9.56 13.96
CA ASN A 34 -9.99 -10.62 13.85
C ASN A 34 -10.89 -10.74 15.09
N VAL A 35 -10.67 -9.95 16.13
CA VAL A 35 -11.52 -9.88 17.31
C VAL A 35 -12.64 -8.87 17.08
N GLY A 36 -13.89 -9.29 17.24
CA GLY A 36 -15.05 -8.38 17.17
C GLY A 36 -15.23 -7.56 18.43
N LYS A 37 -16.10 -6.54 18.35
CA LYS A 37 -16.54 -5.78 19.53
C LYS A 37 -17.20 -6.65 20.60
N ASP A 38 -17.71 -7.82 20.20
CA ASP A 38 -18.30 -8.83 21.08
C ASP A 38 -17.27 -9.80 21.69
N GLY A 39 -15.97 -9.52 21.54
CA GLY A 39 -14.87 -10.35 22.05
C GLY A 39 -14.65 -11.66 21.29
N LYS A 40 -15.48 -11.96 20.29
CA LYS A 40 -15.36 -13.19 19.51
C LYS A 40 -14.23 -13.09 18.49
N ILE A 41 -13.54 -14.20 18.28
CA ILE A 41 -12.54 -14.37 17.22
C ILE A 41 -13.26 -14.81 15.94
N TYR A 42 -12.90 -14.20 14.82
CA TYR A 42 -13.46 -14.51 13.51
C TYR A 42 -12.40 -15.00 12.55
N ASN A 43 -12.80 -15.77 11.54
CA ASN A 43 -11.89 -16.15 10.47
C ASN A 43 -11.59 -14.95 9.56
N CYS A 44 -10.39 -14.93 9.02
CA CYS A 44 -9.95 -14.03 7.97
C CYS A 44 -9.42 -14.83 6.79
N TYR A 45 -9.73 -14.38 5.58
CA TYR A 45 -9.13 -14.90 4.36
C TYR A 45 -7.66 -14.51 4.28
N VAL A 46 -6.77 -15.47 4.04
CA VAL A 46 -5.32 -15.21 3.95
C VAL A 46 -4.99 -14.41 2.69
N GLU A 47 -5.64 -14.68 1.56
CA GLU A 47 -5.34 -14.02 0.28
C GLU A 47 -5.51 -12.48 0.33
N PRO A 48 -6.61 -11.90 0.88
CA PRO A 48 -6.69 -10.46 1.12
C PRO A 48 -5.60 -9.90 2.04
N LEU A 49 -5.12 -10.66 3.03
CA LEU A 49 -4.03 -10.23 3.92
C LEU A 49 -2.72 -10.08 3.15
N GLU A 50 -2.37 -11.07 2.33
CA GLU A 50 -1.21 -11.03 1.43
C GLU A 50 -1.30 -9.85 0.46
N LYS A 51 -2.48 -9.64 -0.13
CA LYS A 51 -2.71 -8.52 -1.06
C LYS A 51 -2.61 -7.16 -0.37
N ILE A 52 -3.07 -7.02 0.89
CA ILE A 52 -2.89 -5.79 1.68
C ILE A 52 -1.39 -5.52 1.87
N LYS A 53 -0.61 -6.51 2.34
CA LYS A 53 0.84 -6.38 2.53
C LYS A 53 1.50 -5.93 1.22
N ARG A 54 1.18 -6.61 0.12
CA ARG A 54 1.73 -6.32 -1.21
C ARG A 54 1.46 -4.88 -1.65
N GLU A 55 0.26 -4.32 -1.46
CA GLU A 55 0.00 -2.92 -1.85
C GLU A 55 0.80 -1.93 -1.02
N ILE A 56 0.96 -2.17 0.29
CA ILE A 56 1.77 -1.32 1.17
C ILE A 56 3.24 -1.37 0.75
N ASP A 57 3.79 -2.58 0.59
CA ASP A 57 5.18 -2.81 0.20
C ASP A 57 5.49 -2.25 -1.19
N ALA A 58 4.58 -2.46 -2.16
CA ALA A 58 4.72 -1.89 -3.49
C ALA A 58 4.75 -0.36 -3.42
N MET A 59 3.89 0.30 -2.64
CA MET A 59 3.94 1.75 -2.49
C MET A 59 5.23 2.22 -1.80
N LEU A 60 5.70 1.51 -0.78
CA LEU A 60 6.98 1.80 -0.12
C LEU A 60 8.19 1.55 -1.04
N SER A 61 8.09 0.69 -2.04
CA SER A 61 9.15 0.53 -3.05
C SER A 61 9.32 1.79 -3.91
N HIS A 62 8.22 2.52 -4.15
CA HIS A 62 8.21 3.75 -4.94
C HIS A 62 8.51 5.01 -4.11
N HIS A 63 8.04 5.05 -2.86
CA HIS A 63 8.06 6.24 -2.00
C HIS A 63 8.79 5.99 -0.69
N ASP A 64 9.51 6.99 -0.15
CA ASP A 64 10.19 6.88 1.14
C ASP A 64 9.26 6.91 2.36
N LYS A 65 8.04 7.38 2.17
CA LYS A 65 6.95 7.27 3.13
C LYS A 65 5.62 7.14 2.39
N VAL A 66 4.70 6.41 2.97
CA VAL A 66 3.35 6.19 2.41
C VAL A 66 2.31 6.56 3.45
N PHE A 67 1.26 7.23 2.99
CA PHE A 67 0.11 7.57 3.81
C PHE A 67 -1.04 6.63 3.46
N VAL A 68 -1.49 5.86 4.45
CA VAL A 68 -2.63 4.96 4.36
C VAL A 68 -3.83 5.65 4.99
N LEU A 69 -4.97 5.65 4.31
CA LEU A 69 -6.22 6.20 4.81
C LEU A 69 -7.37 5.23 4.57
N ARG A 70 -8.09 4.85 5.62
CA ARG A 70 -9.30 4.00 5.57
C ARG A 70 -10.56 4.83 5.77
N PHE A 71 -11.57 4.57 4.93
CA PHE A 71 -12.91 5.15 5.03
C PHE A 71 -13.94 4.16 4.49
N ASP A 72 -15.21 4.39 4.82
CA ASP A 72 -16.30 3.55 4.37
C ASP A 72 -17.10 4.25 3.27
N ILE A 73 -17.72 3.48 2.38
CA ILE A 73 -18.58 3.98 1.31
C ILE A 73 -19.94 3.32 1.49
N HIS A 74 -20.95 4.10 1.83
CA HIS A 74 -22.33 3.61 1.95
C HIS A 74 -23.02 3.68 0.59
N VAL A 75 -23.72 2.60 0.25
CA VAL A 75 -24.50 2.51 -0.97
C VAL A 75 -25.98 2.69 -0.61
N HIS A 76 -26.63 3.75 -1.10
CA HIS A 76 -28.04 4.02 -0.82
C HIS A 76 -28.96 3.02 -1.56
N THR A 77 -28.61 2.68 -2.80
CA THR A 77 -29.36 1.70 -3.61
C THR A 77 -28.54 0.43 -3.84
N TYR A 78 -29.02 -0.70 -3.33
CA TYR A 78 -28.32 -1.99 -3.45
C TYR A 78 -27.94 -2.31 -4.90
N SER A 79 -26.67 -2.65 -5.12
CA SER A 79 -26.14 -3.01 -6.43
C SER A 79 -25.71 -4.46 -6.43
N GLN A 80 -26.24 -5.29 -7.33
CA GLN A 80 -25.84 -6.70 -7.42
C GLN A 80 -24.37 -6.87 -7.86
N THR A 81 -23.83 -5.93 -8.62
CA THR A 81 -22.49 -6.00 -9.20
C THR A 81 -21.50 -5.09 -8.47
N ASN A 82 -20.24 -5.10 -8.92
CA ASN A 82 -19.20 -4.19 -8.43
C ASN A 82 -19.06 -2.92 -9.28
N ALA A 83 -20.08 -2.58 -10.09
CA ALA A 83 -20.04 -1.42 -10.97
C ALA A 83 -19.85 -0.12 -10.18
N VAL A 84 -20.61 0.06 -9.09
CA VAL A 84 -20.55 1.23 -8.20
C VAL A 84 -19.14 1.46 -7.67
N ILE A 85 -18.53 0.45 -7.04
CA ILE A 85 -17.17 0.58 -6.50
C ILE A 85 -16.10 0.73 -7.59
N SER A 86 -16.34 0.15 -8.77
CA SER A 86 -15.42 0.27 -9.91
C SER A 86 -15.41 1.68 -10.51
N THR A 87 -16.57 2.32 -10.60
CA THR A 87 -16.69 3.71 -11.03
C THR A 87 -16.09 4.65 -9.99
N PHE A 88 -16.42 4.45 -8.71
CA PHE A 88 -15.84 5.21 -7.60
C PHE A 88 -14.32 5.15 -7.59
N ARG A 89 -13.71 3.96 -7.55
CA ARG A 89 -12.24 3.82 -7.44
C ARG A 89 -11.53 4.47 -8.64
N LYS A 90 -12.11 4.37 -9.85
CA LYS A 90 -11.53 4.96 -11.07
C LYS A 90 -11.52 6.49 -10.98
N ASN A 91 -12.67 7.08 -10.65
CA ASN A 91 -12.82 8.53 -10.56
C ASN A 91 -12.01 9.11 -9.40
N TYR A 92 -12.05 8.45 -8.24
CA TYR A 92 -11.29 8.84 -7.06
C TYR A 92 -9.79 8.78 -7.31
N ALA A 93 -9.26 7.65 -7.79
CA ALA A 93 -7.83 7.52 -8.08
C ALA A 93 -7.38 8.53 -9.15
N ALA A 94 -8.16 8.76 -10.20
CA ALA A 94 -7.83 9.76 -11.22
C ALA A 94 -7.76 11.18 -10.63
N ARG A 95 -8.68 11.52 -9.72
CA ARG A 95 -8.69 12.82 -9.04
C ARG A 95 -7.48 12.99 -8.12
N VAL A 96 -7.18 11.98 -7.30
CA VAL A 96 -6.01 11.97 -6.41
C VAL A 96 -4.71 12.10 -7.20
N LYS A 97 -4.57 11.35 -8.31
CA LYS A 97 -3.39 11.44 -9.19
C LYS A 97 -3.18 12.84 -9.76
N ARG A 98 -4.25 13.49 -10.24
CA ARG A 98 -4.18 14.87 -10.76
C ARG A 98 -3.82 15.87 -9.67
N TYR A 99 -4.47 15.77 -8.52
CA TYR A 99 -4.29 16.72 -7.41
C TYR A 99 -2.85 16.69 -6.86
N TYR A 100 -2.34 15.50 -6.58
CA TYR A 100 -0.99 15.33 -6.02
C TYR A 100 0.11 15.11 -7.07
N LYS A 101 -0.22 15.21 -8.37
CA LYS A 101 0.71 14.99 -9.49
C LYS A 101 1.50 13.68 -9.35
N THR A 102 0.85 12.63 -8.85
CA THR A 102 1.45 11.31 -8.61
C THR A 102 1.04 10.29 -9.67
N LYS A 103 1.94 9.37 -9.98
CA LYS A 103 1.68 8.24 -10.89
C LYS A 103 0.96 7.09 -10.18
N ASN A 104 1.25 6.90 -8.90
CA ASN A 104 0.82 5.75 -8.12
C ASN A 104 -0.21 6.15 -7.06
N VAL A 105 -1.35 5.46 -7.06
CA VAL A 105 -2.37 5.52 -6.01
C VAL A 105 -2.83 4.09 -5.82
N ALA A 106 -2.46 3.48 -4.70
CA ALA A 106 -2.93 2.16 -4.36
C ALA A 106 -4.27 2.24 -3.63
N TYR A 107 -5.03 1.16 -3.71
CA TYR A 107 -6.25 1.00 -2.93
C TYR A 107 -6.50 -0.45 -2.60
N VAL A 108 -7.27 -0.65 -1.54
CA VAL A 108 -7.83 -1.93 -1.13
C VAL A 108 -9.29 -1.70 -0.80
N TRP A 109 -10.18 -2.58 -1.23
CA TRP A 109 -11.57 -2.54 -0.78
C TRP A 109 -12.16 -3.92 -0.56
N CYS A 110 -13.10 -4.00 0.38
CA CYS A 110 -13.98 -5.14 0.51
C CYS A 110 -15.45 -4.70 0.52
N ARG A 111 -16.33 -5.59 0.10
CA ARG A 111 -17.78 -5.40 0.11
C ARG A 111 -18.36 -6.16 1.28
N GLU A 112 -19.24 -5.50 2.03
CA GLU A 112 -20.02 -6.12 3.10
C GLU A 112 -21.50 -5.84 2.88
N VAL A 113 -22.33 -6.83 3.22
CA VAL A 113 -23.78 -6.72 3.16
C VAL A 113 -24.33 -7.08 4.54
N GLU A 114 -24.84 -6.08 5.24
CA GLU A 114 -25.46 -6.29 6.54
C GLU A 114 -26.87 -6.89 6.41
N LYS A 115 -27.41 -7.30 7.56
CA LYS A 115 -28.84 -7.64 7.68
C LYS A 115 -29.66 -6.41 7.25
N LYS A 116 -30.71 -6.64 6.43
CA LYS A 116 -31.55 -5.62 5.74
C LYS A 116 -31.00 -5.05 4.42
N LYS A 117 -30.09 -5.75 3.72
CA LYS A 117 -29.56 -5.35 2.39
C LYS A 117 -28.83 -3.99 2.37
N LYS A 118 -28.39 -3.49 3.54
CA LYS A 118 -27.50 -2.34 3.59
C LYS A 118 -26.13 -2.78 3.08
N GLN A 119 -25.74 -2.22 1.95
CA GLN A 119 -24.48 -2.52 1.29
C GLN A 119 -23.49 -1.39 1.59
N HIS A 120 -22.30 -1.76 2.02
CA HIS A 120 -21.20 -0.82 2.18
C HIS A 120 -19.91 -1.42 1.65
N TYR A 121 -18.98 -0.54 1.28
CA TYR A 121 -17.62 -0.92 0.97
C TYR A 121 -16.71 -0.35 2.05
N HIS A 122 -15.82 -1.17 2.59
CA HIS A 122 -14.65 -0.68 3.31
C HIS A 122 -13.57 -0.37 2.29
N PHE A 123 -13.05 0.84 2.30
CA PHE A 123 -12.06 1.30 1.34
C PHE A 123 -10.82 1.82 2.07
N ALA A 124 -9.66 1.52 1.51
CA ALA A 124 -8.41 2.14 1.91
C ALA A 124 -7.69 2.65 0.68
N VAL A 125 -7.12 3.86 0.79
CA VAL A 125 -6.23 4.45 -0.21
C VAL A 125 -4.83 4.55 0.37
N ILE A 126 -3.83 4.28 -0.46
CA ILE A 126 -2.41 4.39 -0.11
C ILE A 126 -1.77 5.34 -1.12
N VAL A 127 -1.16 6.41 -0.62
CA VAL A 127 -0.56 7.48 -1.44
C VAL A 127 0.87 7.80 -0.99
N ASP A 128 1.58 8.57 -1.81
CA ASP A 128 2.88 9.13 -1.45
C ASP A 128 2.75 10.05 -0.22
N GLY A 129 3.38 9.66 0.88
CA GLY A 129 3.35 10.41 2.12
C GLY A 129 4.12 11.73 2.08
N ASN A 130 4.89 12.00 1.02
CA ASN A 130 5.47 13.34 0.79
C ASN A 130 4.43 14.34 0.29
N GLN A 131 3.39 13.87 -0.40
CA GLN A 131 2.35 14.73 -0.97
C GLN A 131 1.28 15.05 0.07
N THR A 132 0.98 14.11 0.97
CA THR A 132 0.07 14.33 2.08
C THR A 132 0.34 13.38 3.23
N TRP A 133 0.02 13.87 4.42
CA TRP A 133 -0.01 13.14 5.69
C TRP A 133 -1.28 13.45 6.50
N VAL A 134 -2.23 14.18 5.90
CA VAL A 134 -3.49 14.59 6.52
C VAL A 134 -4.65 14.08 5.66
N ALA A 135 -5.67 13.53 6.33
CA ALA A 135 -6.80 12.88 5.68
C ALA A 135 -7.74 13.84 4.94
N GLY A 136 -7.82 15.11 5.36
CA GLY A 136 -8.86 16.06 4.94
C GLY A 136 -9.08 16.16 3.44
N ALA A 137 -8.01 16.42 2.66
CA ALA A 137 -8.13 16.56 1.21
C ALA A 137 -8.54 15.24 0.52
N LEU A 138 -8.03 14.10 0.99
CA LEU A 138 -8.40 12.78 0.48
C LEU A 138 -9.86 12.43 0.77
N LEU A 139 -10.35 12.77 1.96
CA LEU A 139 -11.75 12.57 2.36
C LEU A 139 -12.70 13.50 1.61
N ALA A 140 -12.33 14.77 1.42
CA ALA A 140 -13.11 15.72 0.63
C ALA A 140 -13.26 15.24 -0.83
N MET A 141 -12.15 14.84 -1.45
CA MET A 141 -12.18 14.24 -2.80
C MET A 141 -13.04 12.97 -2.86
N ALA A 142 -13.01 12.14 -1.81
CA ALA A 142 -13.83 10.92 -1.75
C ALA A 142 -15.32 11.27 -1.64
N ALA A 143 -15.67 12.24 -0.78
CA ALA A 143 -17.05 12.71 -0.60
C ALA A 143 -17.64 13.31 -1.88
N GLU A 144 -16.87 14.13 -2.60
CA GLU A 144 -17.29 14.68 -3.89
C GLU A 144 -17.51 13.59 -4.96
N VAL A 145 -16.62 12.59 -5.04
CA VAL A 145 -16.77 11.49 -6.01
C VAL A 145 -17.93 10.56 -5.62
N ALA A 146 -18.18 10.40 -4.32
CA ALA A 146 -19.28 9.62 -3.79
C ALA A 146 -20.64 10.30 -4.09
N SER A 147 -20.77 11.60 -3.85
CA SER A 147 -22.04 12.32 -4.03
C SER A 147 -22.54 12.29 -5.49
N VAL A 148 -21.62 12.40 -6.46
CA VAL A 148 -21.95 12.29 -7.90
C VAL A 148 -22.52 10.91 -8.28
N GLN A 149 -22.29 9.88 -7.46
CA GLN A 149 -22.74 8.51 -7.69
C GLN A 149 -23.88 8.07 -6.75
N ASP A 150 -24.53 9.02 -6.07
CA ASP A 150 -25.52 8.72 -5.03
C ASP A 150 -24.95 7.77 -3.94
N LEU A 151 -23.74 8.07 -3.48
CA LEU A 151 -23.04 7.38 -2.39
C LEU A 151 -22.72 8.40 -1.29
N SER A 152 -22.43 7.90 -0.09
CA SER A 152 -21.88 8.71 1.00
C SER A 152 -20.65 8.07 1.63
N ILE A 153 -19.80 8.89 2.24
CA ILE A 153 -18.59 8.43 2.94
C ILE A 153 -18.90 8.23 4.43
N GLY A 154 -18.50 7.09 4.98
CA GLY A 154 -18.45 6.84 6.41
C GLY A 154 -17.06 7.16 6.96
N TYR A 155 -17.01 8.02 7.97
CA TYR A 155 -15.78 8.37 8.65
C TYR A 155 -15.40 7.31 9.68
N CYS A 156 -14.10 7.12 9.87
CA CYS A 156 -13.57 6.09 10.74
C CYS A 156 -12.67 6.74 11.79
N ASP A 157 -12.76 6.25 13.02
CA ASP A 157 -11.86 6.70 14.08
C ASP A 157 -10.42 6.30 13.76
N SER A 158 -9.49 7.23 13.98
CA SER A 158 -8.06 7.10 13.67
C SER A 158 -7.81 6.42 12.32
N PRO A 159 -8.23 7.05 11.20
CA PRO A 159 -8.36 6.36 9.93
C PRO A 159 -7.02 6.25 9.18
N SER A 160 -5.94 6.84 9.70
CA SER A 160 -4.75 7.10 8.91
C SER A 160 -3.44 6.77 9.57
N TYR A 161 -2.48 6.32 8.76
CA TYR A 161 -1.15 5.89 9.19
C TYR A 161 -0.10 6.42 8.21
N LEU A 162 0.99 6.97 8.75
CA LEU A 162 2.14 7.43 7.95
C LEU A 162 3.31 6.47 8.17
N ILE A 163 3.51 5.54 7.24
CA ILE A 163 4.58 4.56 7.32
C ILE A 163 5.82 5.14 6.64
N ARG A 164 6.93 5.23 7.38
CA ARG A 164 8.21 5.74 6.84
C ARG A 164 9.19 4.61 6.69
N ARG A 165 9.82 4.51 5.51
CA ARG A 165 10.92 3.57 5.25
C ARG A 165 12.04 3.72 6.29
N ALA A 166 12.35 4.95 6.70
CA ALA A 166 13.38 5.23 7.70
C ALA A 166 13.11 4.61 9.09
N ASP A 167 11.86 4.33 9.44
CA ASP A 167 11.51 3.67 10.71
C ASP A 167 11.71 2.15 10.58
N LEU A 168 11.24 1.57 9.46
CA LEU A 168 11.51 0.16 9.12
C LEU A 168 13.03 -0.14 9.11
N ALA A 169 13.85 0.85 8.74
CA ALA A 169 15.31 0.80 8.81
C ALA A 169 15.91 0.45 10.15
N LYS A 170 15.27 0.99 11.17
CA LYS A 170 15.71 0.89 12.55
C LYS A 170 15.14 -0.37 13.18
N GLY A 171 14.38 -1.17 12.43
CA GLY A 171 13.61 -2.30 12.93
C GLY A 171 12.29 -1.88 13.58
N ASP A 172 11.86 -0.63 13.41
CA ASP A 172 10.58 -0.16 13.96
C ASP A 172 9.45 -0.37 12.94
N TYR A 173 8.66 -1.42 13.19
CA TYR A 173 7.51 -1.80 12.38
C TYR A 173 6.18 -1.39 13.03
N SER A 174 6.17 -0.56 14.09
CA SER A 174 4.96 -0.21 14.85
C SER A 174 3.84 0.33 13.95
N THR A 175 4.05 1.45 13.24
CA THR A 175 3.06 2.06 12.36
C THR A 175 2.67 1.16 11.18
N TYR A 176 3.61 0.34 10.69
CA TYR A 176 3.31 -0.63 9.64
C TYR A 176 2.33 -1.68 10.15
N ASN A 177 2.61 -2.25 11.32
CA ASN A 177 1.78 -3.25 11.97
C ASN A 177 0.40 -2.69 12.33
N GLU A 178 0.32 -1.44 12.81
CA GLU A 178 -0.96 -0.77 13.08
C GLU A 178 -1.79 -0.58 11.81
N ALA A 179 -1.16 -0.12 10.72
CA ALA A 179 -1.82 0.04 9.43
C ALA A 179 -2.30 -1.30 8.87
N PHE A 180 -1.44 -2.32 8.90
CA PHE A 180 -1.78 -3.67 8.45
C PHE A 180 -2.92 -4.25 9.31
N HIS A 181 -2.82 -4.17 10.64
CA HIS A 181 -3.86 -4.58 11.57
C HIS A 181 -5.20 -3.93 11.23
N ARG A 182 -5.22 -2.61 11.02
CA ARG A 182 -6.45 -1.88 10.65
C ARG A 182 -7.04 -2.39 9.34
N LEU A 183 -6.21 -2.59 8.31
CA LEU A 183 -6.65 -3.05 7.00
C LEU A 183 -7.04 -4.53 7.00
N SER A 184 -6.46 -5.36 7.86
CA SER A 184 -6.74 -6.79 7.94
C SER A 184 -8.21 -7.09 8.31
N TYR A 185 -8.94 -6.12 8.89
CA TYR A 185 -10.39 -6.20 9.08
C TYR A 185 -11.15 -6.44 7.76
N LEU A 186 -10.62 -5.94 6.63
CA LEU A 186 -11.20 -6.14 5.30
C LEU A 186 -11.13 -7.62 4.86
N ALA A 187 -10.27 -8.43 5.48
CA ALA A 187 -10.11 -9.85 5.19
C ALA A 187 -11.08 -10.75 5.99
N LYS A 188 -11.75 -10.22 7.01
CA LYS A 188 -12.64 -10.99 7.88
C LYS A 188 -13.81 -11.62 7.10
N GLU A 189 -14.01 -12.93 7.23
CA GLU A 189 -15.01 -13.70 6.49
C GLU A 189 -16.45 -13.20 6.74
N ARG A 190 -16.76 -12.92 8.02
CA ARG A 190 -18.11 -12.52 8.45
C ARG A 190 -18.60 -11.28 7.70
N GLY A 191 -19.80 -11.39 7.12
CA GLY A 191 -20.50 -10.30 6.44
C GLY A 191 -20.06 -10.06 4.99
N LYS A 192 -18.99 -10.75 4.53
CA LYS A 192 -18.36 -10.51 3.23
C LYS A 192 -18.66 -11.56 2.16
N THR A 193 -19.38 -12.62 2.52
CA THR A 193 -19.85 -13.63 1.56
C THR A 193 -20.93 -13.03 0.66
N ILE A 194 -20.64 -12.93 -0.64
CA ILE A 194 -21.60 -12.44 -1.63
C ILE A 194 -22.30 -13.65 -2.25
N LYS A 195 -23.64 -13.68 -2.19
CA LYS A 195 -24.46 -14.71 -2.86
C LYS A 195 -24.68 -14.44 -4.36
N ALA A 196 -24.14 -13.35 -4.90
CA ALA A 196 -24.30 -12.99 -6.31
C ALA A 196 -23.13 -13.55 -7.14
N GLU A 197 -23.48 -14.39 -8.11
CA GLU A 197 -22.59 -15.25 -8.92
C GLU A 197 -21.39 -14.55 -9.60
N ARG A 198 -21.41 -13.23 -9.74
CA ARG A 198 -20.37 -12.45 -10.49
C ARG A 198 -19.74 -11.29 -9.73
N ALA A 199 -20.06 -11.09 -8.45
CA ALA A 199 -19.52 -9.99 -7.66
C ALA A 199 -18.35 -10.43 -6.77
N LYS A 200 -17.19 -9.77 -6.91
CA LYS A 200 -16.04 -9.95 -6.01
C LYS A 200 -16.31 -9.32 -4.65
N SER A 201 -15.96 -10.03 -3.58
CA SER A 201 -16.00 -9.55 -2.18
C SER A 201 -14.86 -8.59 -1.85
N TYR A 202 -13.79 -8.60 -2.66
CA TYR A 202 -12.58 -7.84 -2.40
C TYR A 202 -11.82 -7.51 -3.70
N HIS A 203 -11.05 -6.41 -3.70
CA HIS A 203 -10.08 -6.11 -4.75
C HIS A 203 -9.01 -5.11 -4.30
N THR A 204 -7.87 -5.10 -5.01
CA THR A 204 -6.81 -4.10 -4.82
C THR A 204 -6.37 -3.44 -6.13
N SER A 205 -5.57 -2.38 -6.05
CA SER A 205 -4.98 -1.70 -7.23
C SER A 205 -4.06 -2.57 -8.07
N ARG A 206 -3.32 -3.49 -7.44
CA ARG A 206 -2.24 -4.27 -8.07
C ARG A 206 -1.11 -3.35 -8.54
N ILE A 207 -0.61 -2.50 -7.64
CA ILE A 207 0.56 -1.67 -7.94
C ILE A 207 1.76 -2.57 -8.21
N ASP A 208 2.41 -2.39 -9.36
CA ASP A 208 3.64 -3.09 -9.66
C ASP A 208 4.77 -2.54 -8.76
N PRO A 209 5.44 -3.40 -7.97
CA PRO A 209 6.52 -2.96 -7.12
C PRO A 209 7.74 -2.52 -7.95
N ARG A 210 8.43 -1.49 -7.47
CA ARG A 210 9.74 -1.10 -7.99
C ARG A 210 10.81 -2.08 -7.52
N LEU A 211 11.57 -2.61 -8.46
CA LEU A 211 12.74 -3.43 -8.17
C LEU A 211 13.92 -2.56 -7.70
N ASN A 212 14.71 -3.09 -6.78
CA ASN A 212 15.98 -2.50 -6.37
C ASN A 212 17.09 -2.80 -7.41
N GLU A 213 18.30 -2.31 -7.15
CA GLU A 213 19.48 -2.50 -8.02
C GLU A 213 19.86 -3.98 -8.25
N ASN A 214 19.38 -4.88 -7.40
CA ASN A 214 19.59 -6.33 -7.51
C ASN A 214 18.39 -7.05 -8.15
N GLY A 215 17.44 -6.32 -8.73
CA GLY A 215 16.25 -6.88 -9.37
C GLY A 215 15.22 -7.46 -8.38
N LYS A 216 15.34 -7.20 -7.08
CA LYS A 216 14.42 -7.69 -6.05
C LYS A 216 13.39 -6.63 -5.66
N VAL A 217 12.16 -7.07 -5.38
CA VAL A 217 11.10 -6.22 -4.84
C VAL A 217 11.50 -5.74 -3.44
N PHE A 218 11.25 -4.47 -3.13
CA PHE A 218 11.31 -3.98 -1.75
C PHE A 218 10.19 -4.62 -0.92
N MET A 219 10.51 -5.32 0.17
CA MET A 219 9.54 -5.91 1.08
C MET A 219 9.78 -5.44 2.51
N ALA A 220 8.71 -5.16 3.26
CA ALA A 220 8.82 -4.99 4.70
C ALA A 220 9.24 -6.34 5.32
N GLY A 221 10.35 -6.36 6.07
CA GLY A 221 10.98 -7.58 6.60
C GLY A 221 12.34 -7.92 5.97
N ASP A 222 12.62 -7.47 4.74
CA ASP A 222 13.97 -7.56 4.18
C ASP A 222 14.89 -6.58 4.92
N ASP A 223 16.09 -7.03 5.31
CA ASP A 223 17.14 -6.27 6.04
C ASP A 223 17.33 -4.85 5.48
N TYR A 224 16.50 -3.90 5.92
CA TYR A 224 16.50 -2.53 5.44
C TYR A 224 17.84 -1.85 5.71
N LYS A 225 18.54 -2.30 6.76
CA LYS A 225 19.92 -1.93 7.07
C LYS A 225 20.82 -2.08 5.84
N LYS A 226 20.76 -3.18 5.10
CA LYS A 226 21.63 -3.39 3.92
C LYS A 226 21.36 -2.36 2.83
N TRP A 227 20.10 -2.16 2.44
CA TRP A 227 19.72 -1.23 1.36
C TRP A 227 20.07 0.23 1.65
N VAL A 228 19.85 0.74 2.87
CA VAL A 228 20.26 2.11 3.21
C VAL A 228 21.76 2.25 3.31
N THR A 229 22.46 1.23 3.82
CA THR A 229 23.93 1.25 3.87
C THR A 229 24.52 1.29 2.46
N ASP A 230 23.94 0.54 1.52
CA ASP A 230 24.40 0.50 0.12
C ASP A 230 24.05 1.78 -0.64
N LYS A 231 22.85 2.35 -0.43
CA LYS A 231 22.48 3.66 -0.99
C LYS A 231 23.33 4.80 -0.44
N ALA A 232 23.64 4.79 0.86
CA ALA A 232 24.52 5.77 1.50
C ALA A 232 25.97 5.65 0.99
N LYS A 233 26.47 4.42 0.83
CA LYS A 233 27.77 4.14 0.20
C LYS A 233 27.79 4.64 -1.25
N ASN A 234 26.77 4.32 -2.06
CA ASN A 234 26.68 4.74 -3.45
C ASN A 234 26.60 6.27 -3.60
N ASN A 235 25.86 6.96 -2.73
CA ASN A 235 25.85 8.42 -2.70
C ASN A 235 27.20 9.03 -2.25
N LYS A 236 27.89 8.40 -1.28
CA LYS A 236 29.23 8.81 -0.85
C LYS A 236 30.25 8.63 -1.98
N VAL A 237 30.22 7.51 -2.70
CA VAL A 237 31.08 7.23 -3.88
C VAL A 237 30.80 8.24 -5.00
N ARG A 238 29.54 8.55 -5.30
CA ARG A 238 29.18 9.58 -6.30
C ARG A 238 29.69 10.96 -5.92
N ARG A 239 29.62 11.32 -4.64
CA ARG A 239 30.13 12.61 -4.12
C ARG A 239 31.67 12.69 -4.16
N ILE A 240 32.38 11.61 -3.86
CA ILE A 240 33.84 11.53 -3.99
C ILE A 240 34.27 11.70 -5.45
N LYS A 241 33.55 11.07 -6.40
CA LYS A 241 33.81 11.21 -7.84
C LYS A 241 33.53 12.61 -8.37
N SER A 242 32.57 13.35 -7.81
CA SER A 242 32.31 14.75 -8.24
C SER A 242 33.30 15.76 -7.65
N THR A 243 33.96 15.43 -6.53
CA THR A 243 35.01 16.28 -5.93
C THR A 243 36.40 16.03 -6.50
N ALA A 244 36.60 14.88 -7.15
CA ALA A 244 37.84 14.57 -7.87
C ALA A 244 37.74 15.12 -9.31
N ASN A 245 37.90 16.43 -9.46
CA ASN A 245 38.30 16.99 -10.77
C ASN A 245 39.82 16.81 -10.85
N PRO A 246 40.39 16.13 -11.86
CA PRO A 246 41.84 16.12 -12.01
C PRO A 246 42.29 17.55 -12.26
N LEU A 247 43.24 18.03 -11.46
CA LEU A 247 44.00 19.25 -11.74
C LEU A 247 44.51 19.14 -13.17
N ILE A 248 43.92 19.93 -14.07
CA ILE A 248 44.49 20.18 -15.39
C ILE A 248 45.81 20.88 -15.09
N THR A 249 46.92 20.17 -15.20
CA THR A 249 48.24 20.76 -15.21
C THR A 249 48.25 21.79 -16.32
N ALA A 250 48.27 23.07 -15.95
CA ALA A 250 48.48 24.15 -16.89
C ALA A 250 49.86 23.91 -17.53
N MET A 251 49.90 23.53 -18.80
CA MET A 251 51.13 23.56 -19.59
C MET A 251 51.57 25.02 -19.65
N THR A 252 52.76 25.31 -19.12
CA THR A 252 53.41 26.62 -19.23
C THR A 252 53.82 26.85 -20.68
N ASP A 253 53.68 28.08 -21.17
CA ASP A 253 53.86 28.52 -22.57
C ASP A 253 55.27 28.34 -23.18
N ASP A 254 56.17 27.58 -22.55
CA ASP A 254 57.57 27.42 -22.96
C ASP A 254 57.79 26.32 -24.03
N GLU A 255 56.76 25.57 -24.43
CA GLU A 255 56.86 24.51 -25.45
C GLU A 255 56.33 24.91 -26.85
N ARG A 256 56.03 26.18 -27.10
CA ARG A 256 55.57 26.67 -28.43
C ARG A 256 56.63 27.41 -29.24
N GLN A 257 57.83 26.85 -29.44
CA GLN A 257 58.67 27.26 -30.58
C GLN A 257 59.42 26.08 -31.20
N LEU A 258 58.97 25.68 -32.40
CA LEU A 258 59.79 25.02 -33.40
C LEU A 258 59.66 25.81 -34.73
N PRO A 259 60.76 26.04 -35.46
CA PRO A 259 60.81 27.03 -36.54
C PRO A 259 60.28 26.49 -37.88
N LEU A 260 59.59 27.34 -38.64
CA LEU A 260 59.35 27.14 -40.06
C LEU A 260 60.62 27.51 -40.84
N PHE A 261 61.29 26.53 -41.45
CA PHE A 261 62.15 26.74 -42.63
C PHE A 261 62.18 25.50 -43.52
N ALA A 262 61.50 25.61 -44.67
CA ALA A 262 61.89 25.18 -46.03
C ALA A 262 60.62 25.07 -46.89
#